data_AF-A0A9D7V9P4-F1
#
_entry.id   AF-A0A9D7V9P4-F1
#
_cell.length_a   1.000
_cell.length_b   1.000
_cell.length_c   1.000
_cell.angle_alpha   90.00
_cell.angle_beta   90.00
_cell.angle_gamma   90.00
#
_symmetry.space_group_name_H-M   'P 1'
#
loop_
_entity.id
_entity.type
_entity.pdbx_description
1 polymer ?
#
loop_
_entity_poly.entity_id
_entity_poly.type
_entity_poly.pdbx_seq_one_letter_code
_entity_poly.pdbx_strand_id
1 'polypeptide(L)' 'MNSRQKRNKKQQLLDLYDSNCWWCRQNLPQEKLTIEHLLPKSRGGSNSFENLRLSCFKCNNTRGNSIYPPIWIKGNYF' A
#
# COMPACT_ATOMS: atom_id res chain seq x y z
N MET A 1 14.81 -1.41 -3.96
CA MET A 1 14.69 -1.70 -2.52
C MET A 1 14.91 -3.18 -2.34
N ASN A 2 15.94 -3.56 -1.60
CA ASN A 2 16.24 -4.96 -1.31
C ASN A 2 15.26 -5.52 -0.25
N SER A 3 15.33 -6.82 0.00
CA SER A 3 14.41 -7.52 0.93
C SER A 3 14.50 -7.00 2.37
N ARG A 4 15.70 -6.68 2.87
CA ARG A 4 15.90 -6.15 4.23
C ARG A 4 15.28 -4.76 4.38
N GLN A 5 15.55 -3.87 3.43
CA GLN A 5 14.97 -2.53 3.39
C GLN A 5 13.43 -2.59 3.29
N LYS A 6 12.89 -3.53 2.49
CA LYS A 6 11.45 -3.74 2.37
C LYS A 6 10.83 -4.13 3.72
N ARG A 7 11.44 -5.06 4.45
CA ARG A 7 10.97 -5.48 5.77
C ARG A 7 10.99 -4.32 6.77
N ASN A 8 12.10 -3.58 6.84
CA ASN A 8 12.23 -2.44 7.75
C ASN A 8 11.19 -1.34 7.46
N LYS A 9 11.01 -0.99 6.17
CA LYS A 9 9.97 -0.01 5.78
C LYS A 9 8.57 -0.50 6.08
N LYS A 10 8.30 -1.80 5.92
CA LYS A 10 6.99 -2.36 6.24
C LYS A 10 6.68 -2.20 7.73
N GLN A 11 7.66 -2.46 8.60
CA GLN A 11 7.51 -2.23 10.05
C GLN A 11 7.22 -0.77 10.35
N GLN A 12 8.01 0.16 9.80
CA GLN A 12 7.80 1.59 10.02
C GLN A 12 6.43 2.08 9.53
N LEU A 13 5.91 1.52 8.42
CA LEU A 13 4.57 1.84 7.95
C LEU A 13 3.47 1.28 8.87
N LEU A 14 3.68 0.11 9.49
CA LEU A 14 2.76 -0.45 10.48
C LEU A 14 2.71 0.43 11.72
N ASP A 15 3.87 0.91 12.19
CA ASP A 15 3.98 1.79 13.35
C ASP A 15 3.32 3.17 13.10
N LEU A 16 3.32 3.65 11.84
CA LEU A 16 2.77 4.96 11.47
C LEU A 16 1.27 4.96 11.12
N TYR A 17 0.75 3.86 10.56
CA TYR A 17 -0.58 3.84 9.92
C TYR A 17 -1.48 2.70 10.40
N ASP A 18 -1.05 1.97 11.42
CA ASP A 18 -1.67 0.73 11.88
C ASP A 18 -1.75 -0.35 10.78
N SER A 19 -2.36 -1.48 11.11
CA SER A 19 -2.56 -2.60 10.22
C SER A 19 -3.79 -2.47 9.32
N ASN A 20 -4.03 -1.26 8.79
CA ASN A 20 -5.18 -0.95 7.94
C ASN A 20 -4.79 -0.88 6.46
N CYS A 21 -5.61 -1.50 5.60
CA CYS A 21 -5.46 -1.31 4.15
C CYS A 21 -5.82 0.13 3.76
N TRP A 22 -4.91 0.83 3.07
CA TRP A 22 -5.13 2.20 2.60
C TRP A 22 -6.36 2.35 1.70
N TRP A 23 -6.67 1.33 0.90
CA TRP A 23 -7.76 1.37 -0.06
C TRP A 23 -9.10 0.95 0.55
N CYS A 24 -9.21 -0.29 1.04
CA CYS A 24 -10.49 -0.83 1.53
C CYS A 24 -10.73 -0.59 3.03
N ARG A 25 -9.78 0.03 3.73
CA ARG A 25 -9.84 0.36 5.18
C ARG A 25 -10.00 -0.83 6.12
N GLN A 26 -9.95 -2.06 5.61
CA GLN A 26 -9.99 -3.24 6.46
C GLN A 26 -8.74 -3.34 7.32
N ASN A 27 -8.95 -3.55 8.62
CA ASN A 27 -7.89 -3.96 9.54
C ASN A 27 -7.55 -5.44 9.28
N LEU A 28 -6.28 -5.74 9.08
CA LEU A 28 -5.79 -7.05 8.68
C LEU A 28 -4.50 -7.39 9.43
N PRO A 29 -4.21 -8.67 9.67
CA PRO A 29 -2.90 -9.09 10.16
C PRO A 29 -1.78 -8.59 9.24
N GLN A 30 -0.63 -8.23 9.82
CA GLN A 30 0.51 -7.67 9.10
C GLN A 30 0.96 -8.56 7.93
N GLU A 31 0.81 -9.88 8.02
CA GLU A 31 1.21 -10.86 7.02
C GLU A 31 0.38 -10.72 5.73
N LYS A 32 -0.87 -10.26 5.86
CA LYS A 32 -1.77 -9.99 4.73
C LYS A 32 -1.58 -8.60 4.11
N LEU A 33 -0.78 -7.75 4.74
CA LEU A 33 -0.47 -6.41 4.25
C LEU A 33 0.82 -6.41 3.40
N THR A 34 0.81 -5.57 2.39
CA THR A 34 1.92 -5.33 1.48
C THR A 34 2.25 -3.85 1.46
N ILE A 35 3.48 -3.50 1.07
CA ILE A 35 3.84 -2.11 0.81
C ILE A 35 3.22 -1.72 -0.54
N GLU A 36 2.46 -0.63 -0.51
CA GLU A 36 1.80 0.00 -1.65
C GLU A 36 2.56 1.24 -2.08
N HIS A 37 2.71 1.44 -3.39
CA HIS A 37 3.24 2.67 -3.97
C HIS A 37 2.08 3.51 -4.51
N LEU A 38 1.73 4.64 -3.89
CA LEU A 38 0.59 5.46 -4.33
C LEU A 38 0.73 5.87 -5.81
N LEU A 39 1.88 6.45 -6.17
CA LEU A 39 2.37 6.48 -7.54
C LEU A 39 3.19 5.21 -7.82
N PRO A 40 2.78 4.33 -8.74
CA PRO A 40 3.51 3.11 -9.06
C PRO A 40 4.94 3.38 -9.52
N LYS A 41 5.87 2.46 -9.23
CA LYS A 41 7.27 2.58 -9.68
C LYS A 41 7.43 2.72 -11.19
N SER A 42 6.61 1.99 -11.95
CA SER A 42 6.61 2.07 -13.43
C SER A 42 6.22 3.46 -13.96
N ARG A 43 5.71 4.34 -13.09
CA ARG A 43 5.34 5.74 -13.39
C ARG A 43 6.19 6.75 -12.60
N GLY A 44 7.38 6.35 -12.13
CA GLY A 44 8.30 7.23 -11.41
C GLY A 44 8.08 7.32 -9.89
N GLY A 45 7.26 6.44 -9.31
CA GLY A 45 7.02 6.38 -7.87
C GLY A 45 8.27 6.17 -7.02
N SER A 46 8.51 7.05 -6.05
CA SER A 46 9.63 6.95 -5.12
C SER A 46 9.37 5.92 -4.01
N ASN A 47 10.41 5.53 -3.28
CA ASN A 47 10.27 4.71 -2.05
C ASN A 47 10.18 5.58 -0.79
N SER A 48 9.82 6.86 -0.90
CA SER A 48 9.65 7.80 0.21
C SER A 48 8.40 7.46 1.03
N PHE A 49 8.29 7.90 2.28
CA PHE A 49 7.11 7.56 3.11
C PHE A 49 5.83 8.26 2.62
N GLU A 50 5.99 9.38 1.93
CA GLU A 50 4.95 10.16 1.29
C GLU A 50 4.27 9.35 0.17
N ASN A 51 5.04 8.51 -0.53
CA ASN A 51 4.55 7.64 -1.60
C ASN A 51 4.20 6.22 -1.17
N LEU A 52 4.47 5.84 0.10
CA LEU A 52 4.28 4.49 0.58
C LEU A 52 3.10 4.38 1.56
N ARG A 53 2.30 3.33 1.38
CA ARG A 53 1.22 2.95 2.30
C ARG A 53 1.19 1.43 2.51
N LEU A 54 0.32 0.96 3.40
CA LEU A 54 -0.01 -0.45 3.53
C LEU A 54 -1.29 -0.76 2.74
N SER A 55 -1.29 -1.85 1.98
CA SER A 55 -2.49 -2.34 1.31
C SER A 55 -2.58 -3.86 1.39
N CYS A 56 -3.79 -4.39 1.44
CA CYS A 56 -3.98 -5.84 1.34
C CYS A 56 -3.62 -6.33 -0.06
N PHE A 57 -3.17 -7.58 -0.17
CA PHE A 57 -2.78 -8.17 -1.44
C PHE A 57 -3.87 -8.03 -2.52
N LYS A 58 -5.14 -8.25 -2.16
CA LYS A 58 -6.29 -8.12 -3.08
C LYS A 58 -6.36 -6.71 -3.69
N CYS A 59 -6.34 -5.66 -2.87
CA CYS A 59 -6.41 -4.28 -3.36
C CYS A 59 -5.18 -3.93 -4.21
N ASN A 60 -3.97 -4.23 -3.71
CA ASN A 60 -2.73 -3.95 -4.43
C ASN A 60 -2.72 -4.61 -5.81
N ASN A 61 -3.04 -5.91 -5.86
CA ASN A 61 -3.03 -6.69 -7.09
C ASN A 61 -4.11 -6.24 -8.08
N THR A 62 -5.34 -5.91 -7.61
CA THR A 62 -6.37 -5.37 -8.51
C THR A 62 -5.97 -4.03 -9.11
N ARG A 63 -5.29 -3.18 -8.34
CA ARG A 63 -4.86 -1.85 -8.79
C ARG A 63 -3.77 -1.92 -9.86
N GLY A 64 -2.84 -2.86 -9.71
CA GLY A 64 -1.71 -3.01 -10.62
C GLY A 64 -0.87 -1.73 -10.69
N ASN A 65 -0.72 -1.18 -11.90
CA ASN A 65 0.02 0.05 -12.14
C ASN A 65 -0.89 1.30 -12.28
N SER A 66 -2.14 1.22 -11.85
CA SER A 66 -3.05 2.38 -11.80
C SER A 66 -2.70 3.29 -10.62
N ILE A 67 -2.87 4.61 -10.77
CA ILE A 67 -2.82 5.55 -9.64
C ILE A 67 -4.14 5.65 -8.90
N TYR A 68 -5.21 5.15 -9.50
CA TYR A 68 -6.55 5.16 -8.93
C TYR A 68 -6.75 3.93 -8.03
N PRO A 69 -7.64 4.01 -7.06
CA PRO A 69 -8.05 2.87 -6.25
C PRO A 69 -8.60 1.67 -7.05
N PRO A 70 -8.68 0.47 -6.46
CA PRO A 70 -9.34 -0.70 -7.07
C PRO A 70 -10.80 -0.43 -7.44
N ILE A 71 -11.19 -0.79 -8.67
CA ILE A 71 -12.51 -0.50 -9.28
C ILE A 71 -13.73 -1.00 -8.48
N TRP A 72 -13.56 -2.02 -7.65
CA TRP A 72 -14.65 -2.60 -6.84
C TRP A 72 -14.88 -1.87 -5.51
N ILE A 73 -13.99 -0.97 -5.13
CA ILE A 73 -14.22 -0.10 -3.97
C ILE A 73 -15.16 1.02 -4.47
N LYS A 74 -16.41 1.02 -3.99
CA LYS A 74 -17.40 2.03 -4.36
C LYS A 74 -17.33 3.23 -3.41
N GLY A 75 -17.12 4.43 -3.95
CA GLY A 75 -17.45 5.70 -3.30
C GLY A 75 -16.43 6.29 -2.31
N ASN A 76 -16.34 7.62 -2.38
CA ASN A 76 -15.56 8.61 -1.60
C ASN A 76 -14.12 8.25 -1.26
N TYR A 77 -13.26 8.43 -2.27
CA TYR A 77 -11.83 8.59 -2.04
C TYR A 77 -11.55 10.02 -1.60
N PHE A 78 -11.13 10.12 -0.35
CA PHE A 78 -10.83 11.34 0.42
C PHE A 78 -12.08 12.12 0.86
#